data_AF-A0A556MLS0-F1
#
_entry.id   AF-A0A556MLS0-F1
#
_cell.length_a   1.000
_cell.length_b   1.000
_cell.length_c   1.000
_cell.angle_alpha   90.00
_cell.angle_beta   90.00
_cell.angle_gamma   90.00
#
_symmetry.space_group_name_H-M   'P 1'
#
loop_
_entity.id
_entity.type
_entity.pdbx_description
1 polymer ?
#
loop_
_entity_poly.entity_id
_entity_poly.type
_entity_poly.pdbx_seq_one_letter_code
_entity_poly.pdbx_strand_id
1 'polypeptide(L)'
;MTSTTNDPLDFLNSNNSSGKPAGPQADLVQLLLYEIIRVKELISYYDSIPNGGGKLGSSILTELVTEAYNSLVNYDLVLMKKYYDLLQNCD
;
A
#
# COMPACT_ATOMS: atom_id res chain seq x y z
N MET A 1 -2.72 -23.92 -13.67
CA MET A 1 -1.71 -22.85 -13.48
C MET A 1 -2.30 -21.87 -12.49
N THR A 2 -2.04 -22.07 -11.20
CA THR A 2 -2.49 -21.16 -10.14
C THR A 2 -1.53 -19.98 -10.12
N SER A 3 -1.99 -18.83 -10.60
CA SER A 3 -1.25 -17.57 -10.49
C SER A 3 -1.12 -17.25 -9.00
N THR A 4 0.05 -17.49 -8.43
CA THR A 4 0.43 -16.94 -7.13
C THR A 4 0.49 -15.43 -7.30
N THR A 5 -0.60 -14.75 -7.00
CA THR A 5 -0.63 -13.30 -6.81
C THR A 5 0.31 -13.00 -5.66
N ASN A 6 1.56 -12.64 -5.99
CA ASN A 6 2.55 -12.15 -5.04
C ASN A 6 2.09 -10.77 -4.56
N ASP A 7 1.07 -10.73 -3.72
CA ASP A 7 0.66 -9.49 -3.06
C ASP A 7 1.56 -9.30 -1.82
N PRO A 8 2.56 -8.40 -1.88
CA PRO A 8 3.53 -8.22 -0.81
C PRO A 8 2.90 -7.71 0.49
N LEU A 9 1.62 -7.34 0.49
CA LEU A 9 0.89 -6.80 1.65
C LEU A 9 -0.13 -7.78 2.25
N ASP A 10 -0.19 -9.04 1.79
CA ASP A 10 -1.17 -10.00 2.31
C ASP A 10 -1.01 -10.27 3.83
N PHE A 11 0.21 -10.08 4.36
CA PHE A 11 0.47 -10.17 5.80
C PHE A 11 -0.30 -9.16 6.65
N LEU A 12 -0.77 -8.04 6.07
CA LEU A 12 -1.54 -7.02 6.77
C LEU A 12 -3.01 -7.42 6.95
N ASN A 13 -3.55 -8.30 6.08
CA ASN A 13 -4.92 -8.79 6.19
C ASN A 13 -5.14 -9.66 7.43
N SER A 14 -4.08 -10.27 7.96
CA SER A 14 -4.15 -11.17 9.12
C SER A 14 -4.21 -10.44 10.47
N ASN A 15 -3.95 -9.12 10.51
CA ASN A 15 -3.72 -8.37 11.74
C ASN A 15 -4.64 -7.15 11.93
N ASN A 16 -5.77 -7.10 11.20
CA ASN A 16 -6.70 -5.98 11.26
C ASN A 16 -7.53 -6.00 12.56
N SER A 17 -6.91 -5.61 13.67
CA SER A 17 -7.63 -5.01 14.80
C SER A 17 -8.16 -3.66 14.33
N SER A 18 -9.37 -3.70 13.80
CA SER A 18 -10.26 -2.62 13.39
C SER A 18 -10.11 -1.31 14.16
N GLY A 19 -9.39 -0.35 13.58
CA GLY A 19 -9.36 1.03 14.05
C GLY A 19 -8.40 1.88 13.22
N LYS A 20 -8.91 2.98 12.62
CA LYS A 20 -8.06 4.04 12.05
C LYS A 20 -7.10 4.52 13.16
N PRO A 21 -5.77 4.53 12.96
CA PRO A 21 -4.86 5.10 13.94
C PRO A 21 -5.20 6.58 14.12
N ALA A 22 -5.88 6.89 15.22
CA ALA A 22 -6.39 8.22 15.54
C ALA A 22 -5.66 8.73 16.78
N GLY A 23 -4.67 9.59 16.54
CA GLY A 23 -3.92 10.29 17.57
C GLY A 23 -2.98 11.33 16.96
N PRO A 24 -2.48 12.31 17.74
CA PRO A 24 -1.53 13.34 17.26
C PRO A 24 -0.19 12.79 16.73
N GLN A 25 0.02 11.48 16.79
CA GLN A 25 1.25 10.76 16.44
C GLN A 25 1.04 9.70 15.33
N ALA A 26 -0.12 9.67 14.66
CA ALA A 26 -0.30 8.75 13.54
C ALA A 26 0.67 9.15 12.42
N ASP A 27 1.73 8.36 12.28
CA ASP A 27 2.76 8.53 11.25
C ASP A 27 2.11 8.54 9.87
N LEU A 28 2.53 9.46 9.00
CA LEU A 28 2.03 9.59 7.63
C LEU A 28 2.15 8.25 6.88
N VAL A 29 3.21 7.48 7.15
CA VAL A 29 3.40 6.13 6.59
C VAL A 29 2.31 5.17 7.07
N GLN A 30 1.98 5.19 8.37
CA GLN A 30 0.92 4.33 8.92
C GLN A 30 -0.46 4.71 8.40
N LEU A 31 -0.75 6.00 8.24
CA LEU A 31 -2.01 6.48 7.64
C LEU A 31 -2.11 6.07 6.17
N LEU A 32 -1.03 6.19 5.41
CA LEU A 32 -1.00 5.78 4.01
C LEU A 32 -1.15 4.26 3.86
N LEU A 33 -0.49 3.48 4.72
CA LEU A 33 -0.61 2.02 4.74
C LEU A 33 -2.03 1.58 5.09
N TYR A 34 -2.66 2.22 6.07
CA TYR A 34 -4.07 1.97 6.42
C TYR A 34 -5.00 2.24 5.24
N GLU A 35 -4.82 3.36 4.54
CA GLU A 35 -5.66 3.69 3.39
C GLU A 35 -5.43 2.73 2.22
N ILE A 36 -4.18 2.27 1.98
CA ILE A 36 -3.88 1.25 0.95
C ILE A 36 -4.66 -0.05 1.23
N ILE A 37 -4.65 -0.54 2.48
CA ILE A 37 -5.40 -1.75 2.87
C ILE A 37 -6.90 -1.54 2.63
N ARG A 38 -7.43 -0.39 3.07
CA ARG A 38 -8.85 -0.07 2.91
C ARG A 38 -9.29 0.01 1.44
N VAL A 39 -8.46 0.59 0.57
CA VAL A 39 -8.76 0.70 -0.86
C VAL A 39 -8.71 -0.68 -1.54
N LYS A 40 -7.87 -1.61 -1.07
CA LYS A 40 -7.87 -3.00 -1.56
C LYS A 40 -9.18 -3.74 -1.30
N GLU A 41 -9.78 -3.55 -0.14
CA GLU A 41 -11.12 -4.09 0.15
C GLU A 41 -12.17 -3.51 -0.82
N LEU A 42 -12.04 -2.22 -1.15
CA LEU A 42 -12.91 -1.56 -2.11
C LEU A 42 -12.73 -2.09 -3.55
N ILE A 43 -11.48 -2.37 -3.96
CA ILE A 43 -11.18 -3.05 -5.23
C ILE A 43 -11.89 -4.40 -5.29
N SER A 44 -11.77 -5.22 -4.23
CA SER A 44 -12.45 -6.52 -4.16
C SER A 44 -13.97 -6.40 -4.28
N TYR A 45 -14.56 -5.33 -3.71
CA TYR A 45 -15.98 -5.04 -3.90
C TYR A 45 -16.29 -4.71 -5.37
N TYR A 46 -15.52 -3.84 -6.02
CA TYR A 46 -15.73 -3.51 -7.44
C TYR A 46 -15.54 -4.72 -8.36
N ASP A 47 -14.58 -5.59 -8.08
CA ASP A 47 -14.36 -6.83 -8.83
C ASP A 47 -15.52 -7.82 -8.70
N SER A 48 -16.23 -7.80 -7.57
CA SER A 48 -17.39 -8.66 -7.33
C SER A 48 -18.64 -8.27 -8.14
N ILE A 49 -18.65 -7.07 -8.74
CA ILE A 49 -19.79 -6.58 -9.51
C ILE A 49 -19.91 -7.36 -10.83
N PRO A 50 -21.05 -8.05 -11.08
CA PRO A 50 -21.23 -8.88 -12.26
C PRO A 50 -21.25 -8.08 -13.57
N ASN A 51 -21.09 -8.79 -14.69
CA ASN A 51 -21.06 -8.23 -16.04
C ASN A 51 -19.97 -7.17 -16.27
N GLY A 52 -18.94 -7.15 -15.42
CA GLY A 52 -17.83 -6.21 -15.51
C GLY A 52 -18.19 -4.77 -15.15
N GLY A 53 -19.34 -4.53 -14.51
CA GLY A 53 -19.79 -3.18 -14.15
C GLY A 53 -18.82 -2.42 -13.23
N GLY A 54 -17.99 -3.14 -12.46
CA GLY A 54 -16.97 -2.54 -11.60
C GLY A 54 -15.57 -2.48 -12.20
N LYS A 55 -15.32 -2.98 -13.42
CA LYS A 55 -13.96 -3.10 -13.98
C LYS A 55 -13.21 -1.78 -14.06
N LEU A 56 -13.88 -0.70 -14.47
CA LEU A 56 -13.24 0.62 -14.55
C LEU A 56 -12.86 1.13 -13.16
N GLY A 57 -13.78 1.04 -12.19
CA GLY A 57 -13.51 1.44 -10.81
C GLY A 57 -12.38 0.63 -10.19
N SER A 58 -12.40 -0.69 -10.34
CA SER A 58 -11.33 -1.59 -9.89
C SER A 58 -9.97 -1.23 -10.52
N SER A 59 -9.92 -0.98 -11.83
CA SER A 59 -8.68 -0.63 -12.53
C SER A 59 -8.10 0.70 -12.04
N ILE A 60 -8.92 1.74 -11.85
CA ILE A 60 -8.48 3.05 -11.35
C ILE A 60 -7.93 2.91 -9.92
N LEU A 61 -8.66 2.19 -9.06
CA LEU A 61 -8.25 2.00 -7.67
C LEU A 61 -6.98 1.14 -7.56
N THR A 62 -6.80 0.17 -8.46
CA THR A 62 -5.58 -0.65 -8.54
C THR A 62 -4.36 0.18 -8.92
N GLU A 63 -4.52 1.09 -9.89
CA GLU A 63 -3.46 2.01 -10.29
C GLU A 63 -3.07 2.94 -9.11
N LEU A 64 -4.06 3.49 -8.42
CA LEU A 64 -3.85 4.34 -7.24
C LEU A 64 -3.07 3.60 -6.13
N VAL A 65 -3.46 2.36 -5.82
CA VAL A 65 -2.77 1.53 -4.82
C VAL A 65 -1.33 1.23 -5.25
N THR A 66 -1.13 0.94 -6.53
CA THR A 66 0.21 0.66 -7.08
C THR A 66 1.13 1.87 -6.98
N GLU A 67 0.63 3.06 -7.31
CA GLU A 67 1.39 4.30 -7.20
C GLU A 67 1.70 4.63 -5.73
N ALA A 68 0.73 4.48 -4.83
CA ALA A 68 0.94 4.68 -3.41
C ALA A 68 1.99 3.72 -2.84
N TYR A 69 1.94 2.43 -3.21
CA TYR A 69 2.94 1.44 -2.80
C TYR A 69 4.34 1.78 -3.31
N ASN A 70 4.46 2.15 -4.58
CA ASN A 70 5.73 2.60 -5.16
C ASN A 70 6.28 3.83 -4.44
N SER A 71 5.42 4.75 -4.00
CA SER A 71 5.81 5.92 -3.22
C SER A 71 6.39 5.53 -1.85
N LEU A 72 5.77 4.58 -1.12
CA LEU A 72 6.33 4.07 0.14
C LEU A 72 7.70 3.42 -0.06
N VAL A 73 7.80 2.49 -1.03
CA VAL A 73 9.03 1.73 -1.25
C VAL A 73 10.17 2.64 -1.72
N ASN A 74 9.88 3.56 -2.63
CA ASN A 74 10.89 4.51 -3.11
C ASN A 74 11.32 5.50 -2.02
N TYR A 75 10.42 5.88 -1.10
CA TYR A 75 10.78 6.72 0.04
C TYR A 75 11.86 6.05 0.90
N ASP A 76 11.69 4.76 1.22
CA ASP A 76 12.67 3.99 2.00
C ASP A 76 14.01 3.84 1.25
N LEU A 77 13.97 3.58 -0.06
CA LEU A 77 15.20 3.46 -0.86
C LEU A 77 15.99 4.77 -0.94
N VAL A 78 15.31 5.90 -1.14
CA VAL A 78 15.95 7.22 -1.16
C VAL A 78 16.51 7.57 0.21
N LEU A 79 15.79 7.26 1.28
CA LEU A 79 16.24 7.50 2.64
C LEU A 79 17.46 6.64 3.00
N MET A 80 17.43 5.35 2.70
CA MET A 80 18.56 4.42 2.90
C MET A 80 19.78 4.86 2.11
N LYS A 81 19.60 5.33 0.87
CA LYS A 81 20.69 5.88 0.07
C LYS A 81 21.31 7.10 0.74
N LYS A 82 20.51 8.05 1.25
CA LYS A 82 21.03 9.22 1.96
C LYS A 82 21.80 8.84 3.23
N TYR A 83 21.33 7.86 4.00
CA TYR A 83 22.07 7.37 5.17
C TYR A 83 23.38 6.69 4.79
N TYR A 84 23.37 5.89 3.73
CA TYR A 84 24.57 5.26 3.20
C TYR A 84 25.58 6.32 2.71
N ASP A 85 25.13 7.30 1.94
CA ASP A 85 25.96 8.42 1.47
C ASP A 85 26.52 9.24 2.64
N LEU A 86 25.74 9.43 3.71
CA LEU A 86 26.21 10.11 4.93
C LEU A 86 27.32 9.31 5.62
N LEU A 87 27.12 8.01 5.83
CA LEU A 87 28.11 7.13 6.45
C LEU A 87 29.41 7.04 5.63
N GLN A 88 29.29 7.10 4.30
CA GLN A 88 30.45 7.03 3.40
C GLN A 88 31.24 8.34 3.32
N ASN A 89 30.62 9.47 3.72
CA ASN A 89 31.26 10.79 3.77
C ASN A 89 31.54 11.27 5.21
N CYS A 90 31.42 10.39 6.21
CA CYS A 90 31.94 10.64 7.54
C CYS A 90 33.44 10.28 7.56
N ASP A 91 34.28 11.31 7.46
CA ASP A 91 35.72 11.26 7.75
C ASP A 91 35.97 11.12 9.27
#